data_AF-A0A3D4QW27-F1
#
_entry.id   AF-A0A3D4QW27-F1
#
_cell.length_a   1.000
_cell.length_b   1.000
_cell.length_c   1.000
_cell.angle_alpha   90.00
_cell.angle_beta   90.00
_cell.angle_gamma   90.00
#
_symmetry.space_group_name_H-M   'P 1'
#
loop_
_entity.id
_entity.type
_entity.pdbx_description
1 polymer ?
#
loop_
_entity_poly.entity_id
_entity_poly.type
_entity_poly.pdbx_seq_one_letter_code
_entity_poly.pdbx_strand_id
1 'polypeptide(L)'
;MFKGAINKINFKMLFLLITIILILILAVKTVTALTHNHKLTKDYSLDPEAYNYKDALIDGKIDIKEVEKLFPSIEAAIAHDHTNIVNVPITISYYHAIGDSSPAYVIDKGERIHVRKDSNSLSVKVGYGLDSMPTDVEGWRIAYPFSTDTGLYNELFYVRIDELSEVARSWVDTNDSLLKKAAHPSINADDPLVKRVYQAMQLTKNNIIRGFTLLVDHKLYDSGVYLSPDLFFPVFPISSIIISAMAILAAGTWVFLCKAKK
;
A
#
# COMPACT_ATOMS: atom_id res chain seq x y z
N MET A 1 -45.66 -11.86 -36.40
CA MET A 1 -45.86 -10.80 -35.39
C MET A 1 -45.46 -11.26 -33.96
N PHE A 2 -44.31 -11.95 -33.78
CA PHE A 2 -43.90 -12.55 -32.49
C PHE A 2 -42.42 -12.28 -32.12
N LYS A 3 -41.85 -11.13 -32.51
CA LYS A 3 -40.43 -10.78 -32.22
C LYS A 3 -40.21 -9.91 -30.96
N GLY A 4 -41.27 -9.57 -30.20
CA GLY A 4 -41.17 -8.57 -29.11
C GLY A 4 -41.13 -9.10 -27.67
N ALA A 5 -41.51 -10.36 -27.41
CA ALA A 5 -41.73 -10.84 -26.04
C ALA A 5 -40.48 -11.46 -25.38
N ILE A 6 -39.56 -12.04 -26.18
CA ILE A 6 -38.39 -12.79 -25.68
C ILE A 6 -37.33 -11.86 -25.07
N ASN A 7 -37.22 -10.59 -25.52
CA ASN A 7 -36.20 -9.69 -24.99
C ASN A 7 -36.51 -9.16 -23.57
N LYS A 8 -37.78 -8.96 -23.18
CA LYS A 8 -38.10 -8.24 -21.94
C LYS A 8 -37.98 -9.07 -20.66
N ILE A 9 -38.16 -10.39 -20.73
CA ILE A 9 -38.00 -11.29 -19.56
C ILE A 9 -36.52 -11.42 -19.19
N ASN A 10 -35.64 -11.39 -20.19
CA ASN A 10 -34.19 -11.49 -20.00
C ASN A 10 -33.61 -10.27 -19.27
N PHE A 11 -34.10 -9.06 -19.53
CA PHE A 11 -33.60 -7.85 -18.86
C PHE A 11 -33.90 -7.81 -17.36
N LYS A 12 -35.08 -8.26 -16.91
CA LYS A 12 -35.41 -8.28 -15.47
C LYS A 12 -34.49 -9.24 -14.72
N MET A 13 -34.33 -10.44 -15.24
CA MET A 13 -33.46 -11.45 -14.64
C MET A 13 -31.99 -10.98 -14.63
N LEU A 14 -31.56 -10.26 -15.66
CA LEU A 14 -30.22 -9.68 -15.72
C LEU A 14 -29.97 -8.66 -14.60
N PHE A 15 -30.85 -7.68 -14.37
CA PHE A 15 -30.65 -6.68 -13.31
C PHE A 15 -30.70 -7.29 -11.90
N LEU A 16 -31.56 -8.28 -11.69
CA LEU A 16 -31.58 -9.03 -10.44
C LEU A 16 -30.25 -9.77 -10.22
N LEU A 17 -29.75 -10.47 -11.25
CA LEU A 17 -28.48 -11.19 -11.19
C LEU A 17 -27.30 -10.24 -10.93
N ILE A 18 -27.23 -9.09 -11.62
CA ILE A 18 -26.20 -8.07 -11.38
C ILE A 18 -26.25 -7.61 -9.93
N THR A 19 -27.43 -7.31 -9.39
CA THR A 19 -27.61 -6.89 -7.99
C THR A 19 -27.05 -7.94 -7.03
N ILE A 20 -27.39 -9.21 -7.23
CA ILE A 20 -26.90 -10.32 -6.39
C ILE A 20 -25.38 -10.43 -6.47
N ILE A 21 -24.80 -10.35 -7.67
CA ILE A 21 -23.34 -10.40 -7.86
C ILE A 21 -22.65 -9.25 -7.13
N LEU A 22 -23.16 -8.02 -7.25
CA LEU A 22 -22.58 -6.85 -6.59
C LEU A 22 -22.63 -6.99 -5.06
N ILE A 23 -23.74 -7.49 -4.50
CA ILE A 23 -23.87 -7.77 -3.06
C ILE A 23 -22.88 -8.85 -2.62
N LEU A 24 -22.72 -9.92 -3.41
CA LEU A 24 -21.76 -10.99 -3.10
C LEU A 24 -20.32 -10.46 -3.10
N ILE A 25 -19.96 -9.62 -4.07
CA ILE A 25 -18.64 -8.96 -4.11
C ILE A 25 -18.41 -8.13 -2.85
N LEU A 26 -19.41 -7.36 -2.40
CA LEU A 26 -19.32 -6.59 -1.15
C LEU A 26 -19.11 -7.51 0.05
N ALA A 27 -19.93 -8.55 0.20
CA ALA A 27 -19.84 -9.49 1.31
C ALA A 27 -18.46 -10.14 1.38
N VAL A 28 -17.94 -10.63 0.25
CA VAL A 28 -16.60 -11.23 0.17
C VAL A 28 -15.54 -10.22 0.60
N LYS A 29 -15.55 -8.99 0.05
CA LYS A 29 -14.55 -7.97 0.40
C LYS A 29 -14.59 -7.62 1.90
N THR A 30 -15.78 -7.44 2.47
CA THR A 30 -15.95 -7.13 3.89
C THR A 30 -15.47 -8.28 4.77
N VAL A 31 -15.84 -9.53 4.47
CA VAL A 31 -15.41 -10.72 5.22
C VAL A 31 -13.89 -10.88 5.14
N THR A 32 -13.29 -10.70 3.95
CA THR A 32 -11.84 -10.76 3.79
C THR A 32 -11.12 -9.70 4.63
N ALA A 33 -11.58 -8.44 4.59
CA ALA A 33 -11.01 -7.37 5.40
C ALA A 33 -11.14 -7.63 6.91
N LEU A 34 -12.31 -8.06 7.37
CA LEU A 34 -12.54 -8.41 8.78
C LEU A 34 -11.66 -9.58 9.23
N THR A 35 -11.56 -10.62 8.42
CA THR A 35 -10.74 -11.80 8.72
C THR A 35 -9.25 -11.42 8.81
N HIS A 36 -8.77 -10.61 7.87
CA HIS A 36 -7.39 -10.09 7.86
C HIS A 36 -7.11 -9.25 9.11
N ASN A 37 -7.96 -8.27 9.40
CA ASN A 37 -7.81 -7.37 10.55
C ASN A 37 -7.89 -8.11 11.89
N HIS A 38 -8.80 -9.08 12.00
CA HIS A 38 -8.90 -9.93 13.18
C HIS A 38 -7.64 -10.77 13.37
N LYS A 39 -7.13 -11.36 12.28
CA LYS A 39 -5.89 -12.13 12.32
C LYS A 39 -4.70 -11.27 12.75
N LEU A 40 -4.53 -10.08 12.15
CA LEU A 40 -3.47 -9.13 12.54
C LEU A 40 -3.52 -8.80 14.04
N THR A 41 -4.72 -8.52 14.56
CA THR A 41 -4.86 -8.16 15.99
C THR A 41 -4.59 -9.36 16.89
N LYS A 42 -5.07 -10.54 16.51
CA LYS A 42 -4.95 -11.77 17.30
C LYS A 42 -3.52 -12.31 17.33
N ASP A 43 -2.82 -12.23 16.21
CA ASP A 43 -1.48 -12.78 16.04
C ASP A 43 -0.40 -11.80 16.52
N TYR A 44 -0.75 -10.53 16.75
CA TYR A 44 0.16 -9.54 17.33
C TYR A 44 0.34 -9.76 18.83
N SER A 45 1.60 -9.89 19.24
CA SER A 45 2.01 -9.89 20.64
C SER A 45 3.10 -8.84 20.82
N LEU A 46 2.90 -7.92 21.76
CA LEU A 46 3.93 -6.96 22.14
C LEU A 46 5.07 -7.72 22.82
N ASP A 47 6.29 -7.51 22.33
CA ASP A 47 7.50 -8.00 23.00
C ASP A 47 7.95 -6.95 24.03
N PRO A 48 7.89 -7.24 25.34
CA PRO A 48 8.25 -6.28 26.38
C PRO A 48 9.74 -5.96 26.43
N GLU A 49 10.60 -6.79 25.82
CA GLU A 49 12.05 -6.55 25.73
C GLU A 49 12.43 -5.76 24.48
N ALA A 50 11.48 -5.62 23.53
CA ALA A 50 11.72 -4.90 22.30
C ALA A 50 11.72 -3.37 22.50
N TYR A 51 12.27 -2.67 21.51
CA TYR A 51 12.31 -1.21 21.49
C TYR A 51 10.89 -0.63 21.65
N ASN A 52 10.70 0.28 22.61
CA ASN A 52 9.40 0.90 22.86
C ASN A 52 9.12 2.02 21.85
N TYR A 53 8.80 1.60 20.62
CA TYR A 53 8.53 2.49 19.49
C TYR A 53 7.34 3.42 19.77
N LYS A 54 6.31 2.93 20.47
CA LYS A 54 5.09 3.72 20.74
C LYS A 54 5.38 4.92 21.63
N ASP A 55 6.10 4.73 22.73
CA ASP A 55 6.45 5.85 23.61
C ASP A 55 7.44 6.81 22.93
N ALA A 56 8.39 6.26 22.15
CA ALA A 56 9.31 7.08 21.37
C ALA A 56 8.62 7.93 20.29
N LEU A 57 7.53 7.42 19.69
CA LEU A 57 6.69 8.17 18.76
C LEU A 57 5.98 9.33 19.48
N ILE A 58 5.38 9.07 20.66
CA ILE A 58 4.70 10.08 21.48
C ILE A 58 5.67 11.19 21.91
N ASP A 59 6.90 10.81 22.28
CA ASP A 59 7.92 11.75 22.73
C ASP A 59 8.64 12.46 21.58
N GLY A 60 8.38 12.09 20.33
CA GLY A 60 9.07 12.62 19.14
C GLY A 60 10.55 12.25 19.07
N LYS A 61 10.97 11.17 19.76
CA LYS A 61 12.37 10.75 19.94
C LYS A 61 12.60 9.34 19.42
N ILE A 62 12.24 9.10 18.17
CA ILE A 62 12.44 7.79 17.53
C ILE A 62 13.94 7.56 17.32
N ASP A 63 14.50 6.52 17.94
CA ASP A 63 15.82 6.01 17.62
C ASP A 63 15.76 5.14 16.36
N ILE A 64 16.06 5.76 15.23
CA ILE A 64 16.11 5.09 13.92
C ILE A 64 17.07 3.91 13.95
N LYS A 65 18.18 3.98 14.69
CA LYS A 65 19.18 2.89 14.71
C LYS A 65 18.61 1.64 15.37
N GLU A 66 17.79 1.79 16.41
CA GLU A 66 17.11 0.65 17.02
C GLU A 66 16.13 -0.01 16.03
N VAL A 67 15.43 0.79 15.22
CA VAL A 67 14.54 0.25 14.18
C VAL A 67 15.36 -0.39 13.04
N GLU A 68 16.47 0.21 12.62
CA GLU A 68 17.38 -0.33 11.60
C GLU A 68 17.93 -1.71 11.99
N LYS A 69 18.20 -1.98 13.27
CA LYS A 69 18.66 -3.31 13.75
C LYS A 69 17.67 -4.43 13.42
N LEU A 70 16.39 -4.12 13.22
CA LEU A 70 15.41 -5.12 12.83
C LEU A 70 15.66 -5.63 11.41
N PHE A 71 16.31 -4.84 10.55
CA PHE A 71 16.58 -5.19 9.16
C PHE A 71 17.99 -5.79 9.09
N PRO A 72 18.14 -7.13 9.05
CA PRO A 72 19.46 -7.71 8.81
C PRO A 72 19.99 -7.15 7.50
N SER A 73 21.28 -6.78 7.47
CA SER A 73 21.94 -6.31 6.25
C SER A 73 21.90 -7.42 5.21
N ILE A 74 20.89 -7.39 4.33
CA ILE A 74 20.82 -8.29 3.19
C ILE A 74 21.84 -7.74 2.17
N GLU A 75 23.11 -8.10 2.39
CA GLU A 75 24.21 -7.79 1.47
C GLU A 75 24.24 -8.74 0.24
N ALA A 76 23.26 -9.63 0.09
CA ALA A 76 23.28 -10.64 -0.96
C ALA A 76 22.16 -10.45 -2.01
N ALA A 77 22.63 -10.29 -3.26
CA ALA A 77 22.06 -10.89 -4.46
C ALA A 77 20.79 -10.32 -5.09
N ILE A 78 20.73 -9.00 -5.32
CA ILE A 78 20.06 -8.48 -6.51
C ILE A 78 21.01 -7.49 -7.21
N ALA A 79 21.99 -8.05 -7.93
CA ALA A 79 22.80 -7.31 -8.90
C ALA A 79 21.95 -7.01 -10.15
N HIS A 80 20.88 -6.23 -9.97
CA HIS A 80 20.12 -5.68 -11.08
C HIS A 80 20.26 -4.16 -11.04
N ASP A 81 20.64 -3.60 -12.18
CA ASP A 81 20.82 -2.18 -12.43
C ASP A 81 19.44 -1.47 -12.42
N HIS A 82 18.83 -1.43 -11.23
CA HIS A 82 17.58 -0.73 -11.02
C HIS A 82 17.84 0.76 -11.15
N THR A 83 16.97 1.43 -11.88
CA THR A 83 17.00 2.89 -11.94
C THR A 83 16.59 3.41 -10.55
N ASN A 84 17.56 3.97 -9.81
CA ASN A 84 17.34 4.57 -8.49
C ASN A 84 16.79 6.01 -8.58
N ILE A 85 16.87 6.64 -9.76
CA ILE A 85 16.45 8.03 -9.96
C ILE A 85 15.15 8.07 -10.73
N VAL A 86 14.12 8.71 -10.18
CA VAL A 86 12.84 8.91 -10.85
C VAL A 86 12.46 10.39 -10.82
N ASN A 87 11.60 10.79 -11.76
CA ASN A 87 10.93 12.08 -11.68
C ASN A 87 9.73 11.95 -10.75
N VAL A 88 9.52 12.93 -9.87
CA VAL A 88 8.41 12.90 -8.93
C VAL A 88 7.08 13.04 -9.70
N PRO A 89 6.13 12.10 -9.57
CA PRO A 89 4.89 12.12 -10.37
C PRO A 89 3.89 13.17 -9.91
N ILE A 90 3.98 13.60 -8.66
CA ILE A 90 3.13 14.59 -7.98
C ILE A 90 4.00 15.46 -7.06
N THR A 91 3.46 16.54 -6.52
CA THR A 91 4.15 17.28 -5.44
C THR A 91 4.11 16.45 -4.16
N ILE A 92 5.24 16.34 -3.45
CA ILE A 92 5.33 15.69 -2.13
C ILE A 92 5.48 16.77 -1.07
N SER A 93 4.67 16.68 -0.02
CA SER A 93 4.58 17.66 1.06
C SER A 93 5.04 17.03 2.37
N TYR A 94 6.04 17.63 3.00
CA TYR A 94 6.60 17.22 4.28
C TYR A 94 6.25 18.26 5.35
N TYR A 95 5.85 17.81 6.54
CA TYR A 95 5.31 18.65 7.62
C TYR A 95 6.09 18.44 8.91
N HIS A 96 6.15 19.45 9.78
CA HIS A 96 6.76 19.30 11.11
C HIS A 96 5.83 18.56 12.07
N ALA A 97 4.51 18.68 11.89
CA ALA A 97 3.51 17.97 12.65
C ALA A 97 2.29 17.56 11.80
N ILE A 98 1.59 16.52 12.24
CA ILE A 98 0.29 16.15 11.69
C ILE A 98 -0.73 17.25 12.03
N GLY A 99 -1.39 17.78 11.00
CA GLY A 99 -2.39 18.85 11.13
C GLY A 99 -1.87 20.25 10.82
N ASP A 100 -0.57 20.40 10.52
CA ASP A 100 -0.01 21.64 10.01
C ASP A 100 -0.75 22.09 8.73
N SER A 101 -1.07 23.39 8.64
CA SER A 101 -1.79 23.96 7.49
C SER A 101 -0.93 24.16 6.25
N SER A 102 0.40 24.09 6.40
CA SER A 102 1.36 24.32 5.33
C SER A 102 2.56 23.37 5.48
N PRO A 103 3.11 22.85 4.38
CA PRO A 103 4.30 22.01 4.44
C PRO A 103 5.53 22.80 4.88
N ALA A 104 6.38 22.14 5.66
CA ALA A 104 7.71 22.60 6.04
C ALA A 104 8.72 22.43 4.89
N TYR A 105 8.54 21.39 4.08
CA TYR A 105 9.37 21.11 2.92
C TYR A 105 8.53 20.51 1.79
N VAL A 106 8.88 20.84 0.54
CA VAL A 106 8.14 20.42 -0.64
C VAL A 106 9.13 19.94 -1.69
N ILE A 107 8.82 18.79 -2.30
CA ILE A 107 9.48 18.32 -3.53
C ILE A 107 8.50 18.48 -4.67
N ASP A 108 8.86 19.29 -5.65
CA ASP A 108 7.95 19.64 -6.74
C ASP A 108 7.79 18.51 -7.75
N LYS A 109 6.60 18.42 -8.33
CA LYS A 109 6.33 17.49 -9.43
C LYS A 109 7.37 17.67 -10.56
N GLY A 110 7.95 16.57 -11.00
CA GLY A 110 8.93 16.52 -12.07
C GLY A 110 10.38 16.67 -11.61
N GLU A 111 10.62 17.03 -10.34
CA GLU A 111 11.97 17.02 -9.75
C GLU A 111 12.55 15.60 -9.76
N ARG A 112 13.88 15.49 -9.87
CA ARG A 112 14.58 14.20 -9.82
C ARG A 112 14.88 13.85 -8.37
N ILE A 113 14.49 12.64 -7.98
CA ILE A 113 14.74 12.12 -6.63
C ILE A 113 15.48 10.79 -6.69
N HIS A 114 16.30 10.52 -5.67
CA HIS A 114 16.85 9.19 -5.44
C HIS A 114 15.90 8.40 -4.53
N VAL A 115 15.31 7.32 -5.05
CA VAL A 115 14.34 6.52 -4.29
C VAL A 115 15.00 5.77 -3.13
N ARG A 116 16.28 5.45 -3.27
CA ARG A 116 17.14 4.86 -2.23
C ARG A 116 18.32 5.78 -1.96
N LYS A 117 18.66 5.91 -0.68
CA LYS A 117 19.74 6.81 -0.21
C LYS A 117 21.12 6.38 -0.71
N ASP A 118 21.39 5.08 -0.73
CA ASP A 118 22.68 4.52 -1.17
C ASP A 118 22.48 3.70 -2.45
N SER A 119 23.06 4.14 -3.57
CA SER A 119 22.97 3.43 -4.86
C SER A 119 23.60 2.03 -4.83
N ASN A 120 24.52 1.80 -3.90
CA ASN A 120 25.33 0.58 -3.80
C ASN A 120 24.87 -0.36 -2.68
N SER A 121 23.80 -0.01 -1.95
CA SER A 121 23.29 -0.81 -0.85
C SER A 121 21.81 -1.11 -1.04
N LEU A 122 21.45 -2.38 -0.98
CA LEU A 122 20.06 -2.82 -0.83
C LEU A 122 19.59 -2.69 0.64
N SER A 123 20.44 -2.20 1.55
CA SER A 123 20.06 -1.99 2.94
C SER A 123 18.90 -1.00 3.01
N VAL A 124 17.79 -1.43 3.58
CA VAL A 124 16.70 -0.56 4.02
C VAL A 124 17.32 0.55 4.85
N LYS A 125 17.15 1.80 4.40
CA LYS A 125 17.54 2.97 5.20
C LYS A 125 16.29 3.44 5.90
N VAL A 126 16.06 2.85 7.07
CA VAL A 126 14.84 3.12 7.83
C VAL A 126 14.67 4.62 8.02
N GLY A 127 13.46 5.07 7.79
CA GLY A 127 13.10 6.47 7.82
C GLY A 127 13.42 7.22 6.53
N TYR A 128 13.92 6.64 5.45
CA TYR A 128 14.18 7.38 4.21
C TYR A 128 13.11 7.13 3.14
N GLY A 129 12.39 8.17 2.71
CA GLY A 129 11.50 8.09 1.56
C GLY A 129 10.49 6.94 1.65
N LEU A 130 10.64 5.93 0.79
CA LEU A 130 9.76 4.75 0.79
C LEU A 130 9.94 3.85 2.03
N ASP A 131 11.13 3.84 2.63
CA ASP A 131 11.43 3.13 3.88
C ASP A 131 10.99 3.92 5.12
N SER A 132 9.98 4.78 4.97
CA SER A 132 9.40 5.59 6.05
C SER A 132 8.89 4.75 7.21
N MET A 133 8.85 5.34 8.41
CA MET A 133 8.35 4.68 9.62
C MET A 133 6.86 5.01 9.84
N PRO A 134 6.07 4.09 10.43
CA PRO A 134 4.65 4.33 10.68
C PRO A 134 4.40 5.32 11.82
N THR A 135 3.23 5.95 11.81
CA THR A 135 2.72 6.75 12.94
C THR A 135 1.55 6.03 13.63
N ASP A 136 0.91 6.70 14.59
CA ASP A 136 -0.34 6.29 15.23
C ASP A 136 -1.58 6.79 14.46
N VAL A 137 -1.40 7.62 13.45
CA VAL A 137 -2.46 8.14 12.59
C VAL A 137 -2.40 7.47 11.22
N GLU A 138 -3.50 6.81 10.82
CA GLU A 138 -3.62 6.16 9.50
C GLU A 138 -3.28 7.14 8.36
N GLY A 139 -2.46 6.67 7.43
CA GLY A 139 -2.05 7.40 6.24
C GLY A 139 -0.91 8.39 6.45
N TRP A 140 -0.35 8.50 7.66
CA TRP A 140 0.78 9.36 7.99
C TRP A 140 2.04 8.57 8.33
N ARG A 141 3.18 9.06 7.84
CA ARG A 141 4.49 8.44 7.94
C ARG A 141 5.51 9.45 8.47
N ILE A 142 6.58 8.95 9.08
CA ILE A 142 7.75 9.75 9.45
C ILE A 142 8.91 9.36 8.53
N ALA A 143 9.47 10.34 7.84
CA ALA A 143 10.56 10.12 6.90
C ALA A 143 11.50 11.32 6.76
N TYR A 144 12.78 11.04 6.57
CA TYR A 144 13.70 11.86 5.82
C TYR A 144 13.17 12.00 4.39
N PRO A 145 13.13 13.23 3.86
CA PRO A 145 12.75 13.47 2.48
C PRO A 145 13.68 12.73 1.51
N PHE A 146 13.15 12.42 0.33
CA PHE A 146 14.01 11.96 -0.76
C PHE A 146 15.09 12.99 -1.05
N SER A 147 16.30 12.53 -1.33
CA SER A 147 17.37 13.39 -1.82
C SER A 147 17.05 13.84 -3.24
N THR A 148 17.31 15.11 -3.50
CA THR A 148 17.15 15.72 -4.83
C THR A 148 18.49 16.24 -5.32
N ASP A 149 18.54 16.73 -6.56
CA ASP A 149 19.74 17.37 -7.11
C ASP A 149 20.17 18.60 -6.29
N THR A 150 19.28 19.19 -5.47
CA THR A 150 19.57 20.35 -4.62
C THR A 150 20.19 19.98 -3.27
N GLY A 151 20.14 18.71 -2.86
CA GLY A 151 20.81 18.23 -1.64
C GLY A 151 20.06 17.16 -0.86
N LEU A 152 20.59 16.91 0.34
CA LEU A 152 20.08 15.94 1.32
C LEU A 152 19.50 16.68 2.52
N TYR A 153 18.31 16.26 2.95
CA TYR A 153 17.70 16.69 4.19
C TYR A 153 17.90 15.61 5.25
N ASN A 154 18.44 15.99 6.41
CA ASN A 154 18.75 15.09 7.53
C ASN A 154 17.80 15.29 8.72
N GLU A 155 16.59 15.78 8.45
CA GLU A 155 15.53 15.97 9.44
C GLU A 155 14.34 15.06 9.08
N LEU A 156 13.70 14.50 10.11
CA LEU A 156 12.50 13.69 9.96
C LEU A 156 11.27 14.59 9.88
N PHE A 157 10.41 14.31 8.90
CA PHE A 157 9.15 15.01 8.72
C PHE A 157 7.99 14.03 8.65
N TYR A 158 6.79 14.54 8.90
CA TYR A 158 5.56 13.84 8.58
C TYR A 158 5.26 13.95 7.09
N VAL A 159 4.89 12.84 6.46
CA VAL A 159 4.52 12.78 5.05
C VAL A 159 3.33 11.83 4.87
N ARG A 160 2.52 12.07 3.84
CA ARG A 160 1.36 11.24 3.55
C ARG A 160 1.77 9.96 2.79
N ILE A 161 1.24 8.81 3.19
CA ILE A 161 1.60 7.53 2.57
C ILE A 161 1.13 7.42 1.11
N ASP A 162 0.04 8.10 0.75
CA ASP A 162 -0.45 8.14 -0.64
C ASP A 162 0.53 8.89 -1.55
N GLU A 163 1.15 9.96 -1.06
CA GLU A 163 2.21 10.68 -1.78
C GLU A 163 3.43 9.77 -2.03
N LEU A 164 3.88 9.04 -1.02
CA LEU A 164 4.94 8.04 -1.16
C LEU A 164 4.55 6.89 -2.09
N SER A 165 3.27 6.49 -2.09
CA SER A 165 2.74 5.43 -2.96
C SER A 165 2.78 5.82 -4.43
N GLU A 166 2.59 7.10 -4.75
CA GLU A 166 2.77 7.60 -6.12
C GLU A 166 4.23 7.53 -6.56
N VAL A 167 5.18 7.88 -5.69
CA VAL A 167 6.62 7.71 -5.96
C VAL A 167 6.97 6.25 -6.19
N ALA A 168 6.52 5.36 -5.30
CA ALA A 168 6.70 3.91 -5.44
C ALA A 168 6.12 3.41 -6.76
N ARG A 169 4.96 3.91 -7.19
CA ARG A 169 4.37 3.58 -8.49
C ARG A 169 5.26 4.00 -9.65
N SER A 170 5.75 5.23 -9.65
CA SER A 170 6.67 5.76 -10.66
C SER A 170 7.96 4.92 -10.74
N TRP A 171 8.50 4.54 -9.58
CA TRP A 171 9.68 3.67 -9.49
C TRP A 171 9.41 2.27 -10.02
N VAL A 172 8.27 1.65 -9.66
CA VAL A 172 7.85 0.35 -10.17
C VAL A 172 7.65 0.40 -11.69
N ASP A 173 7.05 1.46 -12.22
CA ASP A 173 6.87 1.63 -13.67
C ASP A 173 8.19 1.74 -14.41
N THR A 174 9.11 2.55 -13.88
CA THR A 174 10.45 2.73 -14.44
C THR A 174 11.22 1.41 -14.46
N ASN A 175 11.00 0.56 -13.45
CA ASN A 175 11.69 -0.72 -13.28
C ASN A 175 10.85 -1.94 -13.69
N ASP A 176 9.69 -1.77 -14.34
CA ASP A 176 8.71 -2.84 -14.59
C ASP A 176 9.31 -4.02 -15.37
N SER A 177 10.17 -3.72 -16.36
CA SER A 177 10.85 -4.77 -17.13
C SER A 177 11.82 -5.60 -16.30
N LEU A 178 12.50 -5.00 -15.31
CA LEU A 178 13.41 -5.69 -14.39
C LEU A 178 12.61 -6.48 -13.35
N LEU A 179 11.53 -5.92 -12.83
CA LEU A 179 10.64 -6.60 -11.89
C LEU A 179 9.98 -7.83 -12.53
N LYS A 180 9.54 -7.73 -13.79
CA LYS A 180 9.02 -8.86 -14.58
C LYS A 180 10.08 -9.92 -14.87
N LYS A 181 11.33 -9.53 -15.15
CA LYS A 181 12.44 -10.46 -15.35
C LYS A 181 12.83 -11.18 -14.07
N ALA A 182 12.90 -10.47 -12.95
CA ALA A 182 13.12 -11.06 -11.63
C ALA A 182 11.99 -12.05 -11.28
N ALA A 183 10.73 -11.70 -11.60
CA ALA A 183 9.57 -12.58 -11.39
C ALA A 183 9.54 -13.83 -12.30
N HIS A 184 10.45 -13.97 -13.26
CA HIS A 184 10.48 -15.14 -14.14
C HIS A 184 11.26 -16.30 -13.47
N PRO A 185 10.66 -17.49 -13.24
CA PRO A 185 11.25 -18.57 -12.43
C PRO A 185 12.46 -19.28 -13.03
N SER A 186 13.01 -18.80 -14.15
CA SER A 186 14.10 -19.45 -14.89
C SER A 186 15.49 -19.27 -14.25
N ILE A 187 15.58 -18.61 -13.09
CA ILE A 187 16.81 -18.48 -12.30
C ILE A 187 16.62 -19.34 -11.04
N ASN A 188 17.28 -20.51 -11.02
CA ASN A 188 17.38 -21.51 -9.93
C ASN A 188 16.68 -21.14 -8.61
N ALA A 189 15.40 -21.51 -8.50
CA ALA A 189 14.49 -21.23 -7.40
C ALA A 189 14.62 -22.24 -6.23
N ASP A 190 15.86 -22.55 -5.82
CA ASP A 190 16.10 -23.43 -4.68
C ASP A 190 16.15 -22.67 -3.34
N ASP A 191 16.20 -21.33 -3.37
CA ASP A 191 16.04 -20.51 -2.17
C ASP A 191 14.55 -20.41 -1.79
N PRO A 192 14.13 -20.97 -0.63
CA PRO A 192 12.73 -20.97 -0.19
C PRO A 192 12.18 -19.57 0.10
N LEU A 193 13.05 -18.62 0.46
CA LEU A 193 12.71 -17.24 0.80
C LEU A 193 12.41 -16.46 -0.47
N VAL A 194 13.25 -16.63 -1.48
CA VAL A 194 13.06 -16.10 -2.83
C VAL A 194 11.79 -16.68 -3.47
N LYS A 195 11.53 -18.00 -3.32
CA LYS A 195 10.30 -18.64 -3.79
C LYS A 195 9.04 -18.16 -3.06
N ARG A 196 9.10 -17.90 -1.74
CA ARG A 196 7.99 -17.31 -0.96
C ARG A 196 7.72 -15.88 -1.35
N VAL A 197 8.77 -15.08 -1.55
CA VAL A 197 8.69 -13.72 -2.07
C VAL A 197 8.11 -13.73 -3.48
N TYR A 198 8.49 -14.67 -4.36
CA TYR A 198 7.93 -14.82 -5.71
C TYR A 198 6.49 -15.34 -5.78
N GLN A 199 6.14 -16.33 -4.96
CA GLN A 199 4.75 -16.83 -4.85
C GLN A 199 3.84 -15.83 -4.17
N ALA A 200 4.37 -15.05 -3.22
CA ALA A 200 3.69 -13.85 -2.75
C ALA A 200 3.51 -12.88 -3.93
N MET A 201 4.59 -12.58 -4.70
CA MET A 201 4.69 -11.69 -5.88
C MET A 201 3.92 -12.09 -7.16
N GLN A 202 2.93 -13.00 -7.11
CA GLN A 202 1.79 -12.92 -8.05
C GLN A 202 0.90 -11.66 -7.79
N LEU A 203 1.54 -10.61 -7.28
CA LEU A 203 1.01 -9.38 -6.76
C LEU A 203 0.68 -8.49 -7.94
N THR A 204 -0.57 -8.05 -7.98
CA THR A 204 -0.93 -6.86 -8.75
C THR A 204 0.08 -5.74 -8.45
N LYS A 205 0.35 -4.87 -9.42
CA LYS A 205 1.26 -3.72 -9.25
C LYS A 205 1.01 -2.95 -7.93
N ASN A 206 -0.25 -2.85 -7.51
CA ASN A 206 -0.66 -2.21 -6.25
C ASN A 206 -0.10 -2.90 -4.99
N ASN A 207 -0.01 -4.22 -5.00
CA ASN A 207 0.55 -4.98 -3.89
C ASN A 207 2.07 -4.81 -3.81
N ILE A 208 2.76 -4.68 -4.94
CA ILE A 208 4.20 -4.34 -4.98
C ILE A 208 4.42 -2.95 -4.37
N ILE A 209 3.63 -1.96 -4.82
CA ILE A 209 3.65 -0.60 -4.29
C ILE A 209 3.42 -0.61 -2.77
N ARG A 210 2.38 -1.31 -2.31
CA ARG A 210 2.08 -1.46 -0.88
C ARG A 210 3.22 -2.12 -0.12
N GLY A 211 3.84 -3.14 -0.70
CA GLY A 211 5.00 -3.82 -0.12
C GLY A 211 6.18 -2.88 0.11
N PHE A 212 6.46 -1.97 -0.83
CA PHE A 212 7.49 -0.95 -0.65
C PHE A 212 7.14 0.03 0.46
N THR A 213 5.92 0.56 0.48
CA THR A 213 5.53 1.60 1.44
C THR A 213 5.29 1.08 2.85
N LEU A 214 5.02 -0.21 3.03
CA LEU A 214 4.73 -0.84 4.33
C LEU A 214 5.79 -1.85 4.78
N LEU A 215 6.96 -1.86 4.14
CA LEU A 215 8.03 -2.79 4.49
C LEU A 215 8.41 -2.66 5.96
N VAL A 216 8.54 -1.43 6.44
CA VAL A 216 8.92 -1.15 7.83
C VAL A 216 7.84 -1.58 8.81
N ASP A 217 6.56 -1.37 8.48
CA ASP A 217 5.41 -1.76 9.29
C ASP A 217 5.36 -3.26 9.52
N HIS A 218 5.52 -4.03 8.44
CA HIS A 218 5.54 -5.48 8.54
C HIS A 218 6.69 -5.94 9.43
N LYS A 219 7.85 -5.29 9.33
CA LYS A 219 9.00 -5.67 10.14
C LYS A 219 8.81 -5.34 11.63
N LEU A 220 8.27 -4.17 11.93
CA LEU A 220 7.91 -3.79 13.30
C LEU A 220 6.83 -4.70 13.89
N TYR A 221 5.86 -5.11 13.09
CA TYR A 221 4.82 -6.07 13.48
C TYR A 221 5.41 -7.45 13.78
N ASP A 222 6.20 -8.00 12.86
CA ASP A 222 6.80 -9.33 12.99
C ASP A 222 7.77 -9.43 14.18
N SER A 223 8.40 -8.31 14.53
CA SER A 223 9.29 -8.19 15.70
C SER A 223 8.54 -7.87 17.00
N GLY A 224 7.21 -7.81 17.01
CA GLY A 224 6.43 -7.49 18.20
C GLY A 224 6.62 -6.07 18.72
N VAL A 225 7.21 -5.17 17.91
CA VAL A 225 7.55 -3.79 18.30
C VAL A 225 6.34 -2.86 18.18
N TYR A 226 5.63 -2.93 17.05
CA TYR A 226 4.53 -2.00 16.78
C TYR A 226 3.54 -2.56 15.75
N LEU A 227 2.24 -2.42 16.03
CA LEU A 227 1.15 -2.72 15.09
C LEU A 227 0.66 -1.41 14.46
N SER A 228 1.15 -1.14 13.25
CA SER A 228 0.78 0.06 12.48
C SER A 228 -0.69 0.04 12.04
N PRO A 229 -1.40 1.19 12.11
CA PRO A 229 -2.76 1.30 11.58
C PRO A 229 -2.84 1.07 10.06
N ASP A 230 -1.76 1.31 9.31
CA ASP A 230 -1.72 1.14 7.85
C ASP A 230 -1.69 -0.35 7.41
N LEU A 231 -1.45 -1.28 8.34
CA LEU A 231 -1.50 -2.72 8.06
C LEU A 231 -2.93 -3.24 7.94
N PHE A 232 -3.91 -2.53 8.51
CA PHE A 232 -5.30 -2.91 8.44
C PHE A 232 -5.86 -2.73 7.03
N PHE A 233 -6.84 -3.55 6.67
CA PHE A 233 -7.62 -3.39 5.45
C PHE A 233 -8.89 -2.60 5.79
N PRO A 234 -9.23 -1.56 5.01
CA PRO A 234 -10.49 -0.86 5.21
C PRO A 234 -11.64 -1.83 5.00
N VAL A 235 -12.54 -1.92 5.99
CA VAL A 235 -13.71 -2.81 5.92
C VAL A 235 -14.72 -2.29 4.88
N PHE A 236 -14.80 -0.97 4.73
CA PHE A 236 -15.67 -0.27 3.79
C PHE A 236 -14.90 0.79 2.98
N PRO A 237 -14.03 0.39 2.03
CA PRO A 237 -13.35 1.35 1.16
C PRO A 237 -14.36 2.07 0.26
N ILE A 238 -13.97 3.22 -0.32
CA ILE A 238 -14.81 3.99 -1.26
C ILE A 238 -15.34 3.12 -2.42
N SER A 239 -14.55 2.16 -2.90
CA SER A 239 -15.01 1.21 -3.92
C SER A 239 -16.23 0.38 -3.47
N SER A 240 -16.35 0.06 -2.18
CA SER A 240 -17.53 -0.60 -1.62
C SER A 240 -18.75 0.33 -1.60
N ILE A 241 -18.56 1.65 -1.40
CA ILE A 241 -19.65 2.64 -1.53
C ILE A 241 -20.16 2.67 -2.97
N ILE A 242 -19.25 2.72 -3.94
CA ILE A 242 -19.61 2.72 -5.38
C ILE A 242 -20.37 1.45 -5.75
N ILE A 243 -19.86 0.27 -5.34
CA ILE A 243 -20.52 -1.01 -5.62
C ILE A 243 -21.92 -1.05 -4.96
N SER A 244 -22.05 -0.52 -3.74
CA SER A 244 -23.34 -0.45 -3.04
C SER A 244 -24.33 0.44 -3.80
N ALA A 245 -23.89 1.61 -4.27
CA ALA A 245 -24.71 2.51 -5.08
C ALA A 245 -25.16 1.82 -6.39
N MET A 246 -24.26 1.11 -7.07
CA MET A 246 -24.58 0.34 -8.28
C MET A 246 -25.60 -0.77 -8.00
N ALA A 247 -25.46 -1.48 -6.88
CA ALA A 247 -26.41 -2.52 -6.48
C ALA A 247 -27.81 -1.94 -6.22
N ILE A 248 -27.90 -0.80 -5.55
CA ILE A 248 -29.16 -0.09 -5.30
C ILE A 248 -29.82 0.34 -6.62
N LEU A 249 -29.05 0.92 -7.54
CA LEU A 249 -29.57 1.35 -8.86
C LEU A 249 -30.06 0.16 -9.70
N ALA A 250 -29.32 -0.94 -9.70
CA ALA A 250 -29.72 -2.17 -10.39
C ALA A 250 -31.01 -2.76 -9.80
N ALA A 251 -31.11 -2.80 -8.46
CA ALA A 251 -32.31 -3.26 -7.76
C ALA A 251 -33.52 -2.37 -8.05
N GLY A 252 -33.35 -1.04 -8.00
CA GLY A 252 -34.40 -0.07 -8.31
C GLY A 252 -34.92 -0.21 -9.75
N THR A 253 -34.00 -0.41 -10.71
CA THR A 253 -34.35 -0.67 -12.12
C THR A 253 -35.14 -1.95 -12.27
N TRP A 254 -34.73 -3.02 -11.60
CA TRP A 254 -35.47 -4.28 -11.58
C TRP A 254 -36.89 -4.12 -11.04
N VAL A 255 -37.06 -3.43 -9.90
CA VAL A 255 -38.37 -3.14 -9.29
C VAL A 255 -39.25 -2.33 -10.24
N PHE A 256 -38.71 -1.29 -10.88
CA PHE A 256 -39.43 -0.46 -11.84
C PHE A 256 -39.94 -1.29 -13.03
N LEU A 257 -39.07 -2.10 -13.63
CA LEU A 257 -39.43 -3.01 -14.72
C LEU A 257 -40.49 -4.03 -14.31
N CYS A 258 -40.48 -4.48 -13.05
CA CYS A 258 -41.51 -5.33 -12.47
C CYS A 258 -42.87 -4.63 -12.35
N LYS A 259 -42.90 -3.35 -11.97
CA LYS A 259 -44.14 -2.57 -11.81
C LYS A 259 -44.75 -2.09 -13.13
N ALA A 260 -43.96 -1.74 -14.15
CA ALA A 260 -44.43 -1.21 -15.44
C ALA A 260 -45.28 -2.17 -16.30
N LYS A 261 -45.65 -3.35 -15.77
CA LYS A 261 -46.55 -4.33 -16.42
C LYS A 261 -47.94 -4.42 -15.77
N LYS A 262 -48.17 -3.69 -14.67
CA LYS A 262 -49.51 -3.47 -14.11
C LYS A 262 -50.07 -2.18 -14.68
#